data_AF-A0A938UCM2-F1
#
_entry.id   AF-A0A938UCM2-F1
#
_cell.length_a   1.000
_cell.length_b   1.000
_cell.length_c   1.000
_cell.angle_alpha   90.00
_cell.angle_beta   90.00
_cell.angle_gamma   90.00
#
_symmetry.space_group_name_H-M   'P 1'
#
loop_
_entity.id
_entity.type
_entity.pdbx_description
1 polymer ?
#
loop_
_entity_poly.entity_id
_entity_poly.type
_entity_poly.pdbx_seq_one_letter_code
_entity_poly.pdbx_strand_id
1 'polypeptide(L)'
;MSFKNSSKKRRSRITDTNHDLQDIGEFGLISKIRNWMAASHPEVIRSIGDDVAVINMGKKAILLTTDILIEDIHFARSWIDPYHLGRKSLAVNL
;
A
#
# COMPACT_ATOMS: atom_id res chain seq x y z
N MET A 1 7.97 -24.47 -54.03
CA MET A 1 9.16 -23.61 -54.17
C MET A 1 8.95 -22.38 -53.29
N SER A 2 9.67 -22.33 -52.17
CA SER A 2 9.78 -21.27 -51.15
C SER A 2 8.69 -20.19 -51.05
N PHE A 3 7.76 -20.35 -50.10
CA PHE A 3 7.03 -19.22 -49.50
C PHE A 3 7.80 -18.77 -48.26
N LYS A 4 8.38 -17.56 -48.32
CA LYS A 4 8.98 -16.88 -47.16
C LYS A 4 7.88 -16.56 -46.15
N ASN A 5 7.84 -17.30 -45.05
CA ASN A 5 7.02 -16.97 -43.89
C ASN A 5 7.71 -15.85 -43.09
N SER A 6 7.24 -14.62 -43.27
CA SER A 6 7.60 -13.47 -42.43
C SER A 6 6.77 -13.54 -41.15
N SER A 7 7.20 -14.37 -40.19
CA SER A 7 6.55 -14.51 -38.89
C SER A 7 7.20 -13.60 -37.86
N LYS A 8 6.46 -12.54 -37.50
CA LYS A 8 6.44 -11.87 -36.20
C LYS A 8 7.81 -11.65 -35.54
N LYS A 9 8.31 -10.42 -35.71
CA LYS A 9 9.22 -9.74 -34.79
C LYS A 9 8.69 -9.94 -33.35
N ARG A 10 9.24 -10.94 -32.65
CA ARG A 10 8.92 -11.23 -31.24
C ARG A 10 9.20 -9.94 -30.48
N ARG A 11 8.14 -9.29 -30.00
CA ARG A 11 8.22 -8.23 -29.01
C ARG A 11 9.13 -8.77 -27.91
N SER A 12 10.26 -8.09 -27.73
CA SER A 12 11.19 -8.32 -26.62
C SER A 12 10.36 -8.40 -25.35
N ARG A 13 10.38 -9.58 -24.70
CA ARG A 13 9.90 -9.70 -23.32
C ARG A 13 10.74 -8.73 -22.51
N ILE A 14 10.10 -7.68 -22.02
CA ILE A 14 10.58 -6.99 -20.84
C ILE A 14 10.55 -8.07 -19.75
N THR A 15 11.72 -8.49 -19.30
CA THR A 15 11.84 -9.34 -18.11
C THR A 15 11.57 -8.43 -16.91
N ASP A 16 10.31 -8.11 -16.67
CA ASP A 16 9.89 -7.56 -15.39
C ASP A 16 10.07 -8.70 -14.38
N THR A 17 11.02 -8.53 -13.47
CA THR A 17 11.23 -9.44 -12.36
C THR A 17 10.02 -9.34 -11.42
N ASN A 18 8.99 -10.15 -11.72
CA ASN A 18 7.86 -10.41 -10.84
C ASN A 18 8.39 -11.07 -9.56
N HIS A 19 8.84 -10.26 -8.60
CA HIS A 19 9.03 -10.69 -7.24
C HIS A 19 7.63 -10.80 -6.62
N ASP A 20 7.31 -11.97 -6.07
CA ASP A 20 6.03 -12.17 -5.40
C ASP A 20 5.96 -11.27 -4.15
N LEU A 21 4.75 -10.94 -3.68
CA LEU A 21 4.57 -10.10 -2.49
C LEU A 21 5.25 -10.70 -1.26
N GLN A 22 5.29 -12.03 -1.19
CA GLN A 22 5.98 -12.78 -0.14
C GLN A 22 7.49 -12.51 -0.13
N ASP A 23 8.12 -12.39 -1.31
CA ASP A 23 9.57 -12.17 -1.43
C ASP A 23 9.96 -10.72 -1.12
N ILE A 24 9.08 -9.78 -1.49
CA ILE A 24 9.31 -8.34 -1.29
C ILE A 24 9.15 -7.95 0.19
N GLY A 25 8.22 -8.61 0.88
CA GLY A 25 7.86 -8.29 2.25
C GLY A 25 7.26 -6.89 2.43
N GLU A 26 6.88 -6.57 3.67
CA GLU A 26 6.21 -5.33 4.02
C GLU A 26 7.08 -4.09 3.73
N PHE A 27 8.30 -4.06 4.27
CA PHE A 27 9.20 -2.91 4.09
C PHE A 27 9.60 -2.67 2.63
N GLY A 28 9.74 -3.75 1.85
CA GLY A 28 10.00 -3.66 0.42
C GLY A 28 8.80 -3.06 -0.34
N LEU A 29 7.58 -3.43 0.03
CA LEU A 29 6.36 -2.89 -0.55
C LEU A 29 6.19 -1.41 -0.19
N ILE A 30 6.35 -1.04 1.08
CA ILE A 30 6.34 0.36 1.55
C ILE A 30 7.35 1.19 0.76
N SER A 31 8.56 0.67 0.56
CA SER A 31 9.60 1.36 -0.20
C SER A 31 9.23 1.57 -1.68
N LYS A 32 8.61 0.57 -2.32
CA LYS A 32 8.11 0.69 -3.70
C LYS A 32 7.01 1.76 -3.80
N ILE A 33 6.06 1.77 -2.87
CA ILE A 33 4.98 2.76 -2.81
C ILE A 33 5.56 4.17 -2.58
N ARG A 34 6.52 4.31 -1.66
CA ARG A 34 7.23 5.57 -1.40
C ARG A 34 7.90 6.12 -2.66
N ASN A 35 8.58 5.27 -3.43
CA ASN A 35 9.23 5.65 -4.68
C ASN A 35 8.21 6.02 -5.77
N TRP A 36 7.06 5.37 -5.80
CA TRP A 36 6.00 5.68 -6.76
C TRP A 36 5.36 7.05 -6.49
N MET A 37 5.21 7.42 -5.22
CA MET A 37 4.64 8.69 -4.78
C MET A 37 5.67 9.83 -4.64
N ALA A 38 6.80 9.75 -5.35
CA ALA A 38 7.93 10.68 -5.22
C ALA A 38 7.60 12.17 -5.45
N ALA A 39 6.43 12.50 -6.02
CA ALA A 39 5.92 13.86 -6.03
C ALA A 39 5.18 14.16 -4.71
N SER A 40 5.85 14.79 -3.75
CA SER A 40 5.20 15.27 -2.52
C SER A 40 4.46 16.58 -2.79
N HIS A 41 3.17 16.63 -2.43
CA HIS A 41 2.41 17.88 -2.46
C HIS A 41 3.03 18.89 -1.46
N PRO A 42 3.07 20.20 -1.77
CA PRO A 42 3.72 21.21 -0.92
C PRO A 42 3.16 21.29 0.51
N GLU A 43 1.93 20.84 0.71
CA GLU A 43 1.24 20.83 2.00
C GLU A 43 1.59 19.59 2.84
N VAL A 44 2.20 18.54 2.26
CA VAL A 44 2.60 17.35 3.01
C VAL A 44 3.89 17.66 3.76
N ILE A 45 3.80 17.80 5.08
CA ILE A 45 4.94 18.04 5.98
C ILE A 45 5.71 16.74 6.21
N ARG A 46 4.98 15.63 6.42
CA ARG A 46 5.54 14.27 6.49
C ARG A 46 4.71 13.32 5.65
N SER A 47 5.38 12.66 4.72
CA SER A 47 4.83 11.62 3.85
C SER A 47 4.86 10.25 4.55
N ILE A 48 4.92 9.16 3.79
CA ILE A 48 4.90 7.78 4.30
C ILE A 48 5.97 7.57 5.39
N GLY A 49 5.53 7.51 6.63
CA GLY A 49 6.28 7.09 7.82
C GLY A 49 5.57 5.91 8.50
N ASP A 50 5.98 5.58 9.73
CA ASP A 50 5.39 4.45 10.47
C ASP A 50 3.98 4.76 10.98
N ASP A 51 3.81 5.81 11.78
CA ASP A 51 2.58 5.96 12.57
C ASP A 51 1.54 6.91 11.95
N VAL A 52 1.99 7.96 11.25
CA VAL A 52 1.09 9.05 10.83
C VAL A 52 1.68 9.91 9.69
N ALA A 53 0.82 10.35 8.78
CA ALA A 53 1.11 11.39 7.79
C ALA A 53 0.65 12.77 8.29
N VAL A 54 1.41 13.81 7.96
CA VAL A 54 1.17 15.17 8.45
C VAL A 54 0.92 16.12 7.28
N ILE A 55 -0.25 16.76 7.27
CA ILE A 55 -0.66 17.75 6.27
C ILE A 55 -0.76 19.13 6.92
N ASN A 56 -0.11 20.11 6.30
CA ASN A 56 -0.19 21.52 6.64
C ASN A 56 -1.54 22.10 6.20
N MET A 57 -2.27 22.72 7.13
CA MET A 57 -3.49 23.49 6.86
C MET A 57 -3.33 24.94 7.33
N GLY A 58 -2.12 25.49 7.20
CA GLY A 58 -1.76 26.86 7.58
C GLY A 58 -1.54 27.01 9.08
N LYS A 59 -2.60 27.29 9.84
CA LYS A 59 -2.50 27.50 11.30
C LYS A 59 -2.57 26.21 12.11
N LYS A 60 -2.89 25.10 11.47
CA LYS A 60 -3.04 23.78 12.09
C LYS A 60 -2.39 22.73 11.18
N ALA A 61 -2.08 21.58 11.77
CA ALA A 61 -1.74 20.37 11.04
C ALA A 61 -2.89 19.37 11.15
N ILE A 62 -3.14 18.63 10.07
CA ILE A 62 -3.98 17.43 10.09
C ILE A 62 -3.06 16.22 10.16
N LEU A 63 -3.37 15.32 11.08
CA LEU A 63 -2.73 14.02 11.24
C LEU A 63 -3.63 12.96 10.60
N LEU A 64 -3.07 12.16 9.71
CA LEU A 64 -3.79 11.08 9.03
C LEU A 64 -3.09 9.76 9.29
N THR A 65 -3.85 8.80 9.79
CA THR A 65 -3.44 7.39 9.89
C THR A 65 -4.60 6.50 9.46
N THR A 66 -4.30 5.26 9.13
CA THR A 66 -5.31 4.28 8.77
C THR A 66 -4.81 2.87 9.08
N ASP A 67 -5.65 2.12 9.79
CA ASP A 67 -5.44 0.70 10.06
C ASP A 67 -6.58 -0.15 9.49
N ILE A 68 -6.25 -1.40 9.16
CA ILE A 68 -7.23 -2.39 8.69
C ILE A 68 -7.28 -3.55 9.69
N LEU A 69 -8.49 -3.94 10.10
CA LEU A 69 -8.73 -5.14 10.88
C LEU A 69 -9.36 -6.22 10.00
N ILE A 70 -8.64 -7.32 9.83
CA ILE A 70 -9.04 -8.50 9.06
C ILE A 70 -9.50 -9.61 10.01
N GLU A 71 -10.65 -10.24 9.71
CA GLU A 71 -11.13 -11.41 10.45
C GLU A 71 -10.13 -12.57 10.39
N ASP A 72 -10.06 -13.36 11.45
CA ASP A 72 -9.13 -14.48 11.69
C ASP A 72 -7.64 -14.09 11.78
N ILE A 73 -7.31 -12.80 11.59
CA ILE A 73 -5.98 -12.22 11.84
C ILE A 73 -6.02 -11.33 13.08
N HIS A 74 -6.96 -10.37 13.10
CA HIS A 74 -7.05 -9.35 14.16
C HIS A 74 -8.23 -9.58 15.10
N PHE A 75 -9.29 -10.24 14.64
CA PHE A 75 -10.48 -10.54 15.42
C PHE A 75 -11.21 -11.75 14.85
N ALA A 76 -12.13 -12.35 15.62
CA ALA A 76 -13.02 -13.41 15.14
C ALA A 76 -14.45 -13.10 15.55
N ARG A 77 -15.42 -13.13 14.62
CA ARG A 77 -16.84 -12.83 14.91
C ARG A 77 -17.47 -13.83 15.88
N SER A 78 -16.87 -14.99 16.07
CA SER A 78 -17.28 -15.97 17.06
C SER A 78 -17.15 -15.47 18.50
N TRP A 79 -16.24 -14.51 18.77
CA TRP A 79 -15.89 -14.09 20.12
C TRP A 79 -15.96 -12.58 20.37
N ILE A 80 -16.10 -11.75 19.33
CA ILE A 80 -16.30 -10.29 19.46
C ILE A 80 -17.63 -9.88 18.84
N ASP A 81 -18.42 -9.11 19.57
CA ASP A 81 -19.62 -8.49 19.00
C ASP A 81 -19.27 -7.21 18.21
N PRO A 82 -20.17 -6.76 17.31
CA PRO A 82 -19.92 -5.60 16.46
C PRO A 82 -19.62 -4.30 17.23
N TYR A 83 -20.19 -4.11 18.43
CA TYR A 83 -19.98 -2.90 19.20
C TYR A 83 -18.55 -2.85 19.76
N HIS A 84 -18.07 -3.94 20.36
CA HIS A 84 -16.69 -4.02 20.82
C HIS A 84 -15.68 -4.01 19.67
N LEU A 85 -16.02 -4.62 18.52
CA LEU A 85 -15.20 -4.52 17.32
C LEU A 85 -15.06 -3.05 16.87
N GLY A 86 -16.16 -2.29 16.83
CA GLY A 86 -16.11 -0.86 16.50
C GLY A 86 -15.21 -0.06 17.46
N ARG A 87 -15.29 -0.34 18.77
CA ARG A 87 -14.38 0.28 19.76
C ARG A 87 -12.92 -0.08 19.51
N LYS A 88 -12.64 -1.34 19.17
CA LYS A 88 -11.28 -1.79 18.80
C LYS A 88 -10.78 -1.08 17.55
N SER A 89 -11.61 -0.97 16.50
CA SER A 89 -11.28 -0.27 15.26
C SER A 89 -10.90 1.19 15.49
N LEU A 90 -11.60 1.88 16.40
CA LEU A 90 -11.22 3.23 16.79
C LEU A 90 -9.91 3.23 17.58
N ALA A 91 -9.81 2.37 18.60
CA ALA A 91 -8.68 2.36 19.52
C ALA A 91 -7.32 2.06 18.87
N VAL A 92 -7.27 1.35 17.75
CA VAL A 92 -6.00 1.10 17.04
C VAL A 92 -5.47 2.34 16.31
N ASN A 93 -6.33 3.32 15.98
CA ASN A 93 -5.94 4.55 15.28
C ASN A 93 -5.77 5.77 16.21
N LEU A 94 -6.11 5.65 17.51
CA LEU A 94 -6.05 6.74 18.51
C LEU A 94 -4.73 6.74 19.28
#